data_AF-A0A2S9PYM1-F1
#
_entry.id   AF-A0A2S9PYM1-F1
#
_cell.length_a   1.000
_cell.length_b   1.000
_cell.length_c   1.000
_cell.angle_alpha   90.00
_cell.angle_beta   90.00
_cell.angle_gamma   90.00
#
_symmetry.space_group_name_H-M   'P 1'
#
loop_
_entity.id
_entity.type
_entity.pdbx_description
1 polymer ?
#
loop_
_entity_poly.entity_id
_entity_poly.type
_entity_poly.pdbx_seq_one_letter_code
_entity_poly.pdbx_strand_id
1 'polypeptide(L)'
;MEHEAATPGLRTAFSLGALDAYGWALGQAVRAPVTGAAVAGLEGVPSSYMLTAELDAAVVQLGDPTEEAERAAHARGVHDALAWVCGLVDDRP
;
A
#
# COMPACT_ATOMS: atom_id res chain seq x y z
N MET A 1 31.78 5.45 -5.45
CA MET A 1 30.55 4.66 -5.64
C MET A 1 29.44 5.67 -5.74
N GLU A 2 29.19 6.10 -6.98
CA GLU A 2 28.31 7.20 -7.33
C GLU A 2 26.88 6.80 -6.95
N HIS A 3 26.23 7.54 -6.04
CA HIS A 3 24.79 7.44 -5.86
C HIS A 3 24.15 8.12 -7.07
N GLU A 4 23.78 7.33 -8.07
CA GLU A 4 22.85 7.77 -9.11
C GLU A 4 21.52 8.02 -8.40
N ALA A 5 21.32 9.25 -7.94
CA ALA A 5 20.08 9.71 -7.38
C ALA A 5 19.01 9.50 -8.44
N ALA A 6 18.07 8.58 -8.17
CA ALA A 6 16.93 8.35 -9.03
C ALA A 6 16.28 9.71 -9.36
N THR A 7 16.28 10.07 -10.64
CA THR A 7 15.57 11.23 -11.17
C THR A 7 14.18 11.27 -10.55
N PRO A 8 13.69 12.39 -9.97
CA PRO A 8 12.33 12.48 -9.44
C PRO A 8 11.34 12.49 -10.62
N GLY A 9 11.14 11.34 -11.25
CA GLY A 9 10.40 11.14 -12.47
C GLY A 9 9.18 10.27 -12.21
N LEU A 10 8.00 10.83 -12.53
CA LEU A 10 6.69 10.16 -12.65
C LEU A 10 6.39 9.10 -11.58
N ARG A 11 5.65 9.49 -10.54
CA ARG A 11 5.03 8.55 -9.60
C ARG A 11 4.11 7.61 -10.39
N THR A 12 4.55 6.37 -10.60
CA THR A 12 3.74 5.30 -11.20
C THR A 12 2.58 4.95 -10.26
N ALA A 13 1.50 4.38 -10.79
CA ALA A 13 0.38 3.91 -9.96
C ALA A 13 0.84 2.93 -8.87
N PHE A 14 1.82 2.06 -9.18
CA PHE A 14 2.49 1.23 -8.18
C PHE A 14 3.15 2.06 -7.07
N SER A 15 3.96 3.05 -7.42
CA SER A 15 4.65 3.90 -6.43
C SER A 15 3.66 4.71 -5.58
N LEU A 16 2.53 5.12 -6.18
CA LEU A 16 1.44 5.77 -5.47
C LEU A 16 0.77 4.83 -4.46
N GLY A 17 0.46 3.60 -4.87
CA GLY A 17 -0.11 2.59 -3.97
C GLY A 17 0.79 2.27 -2.78
N ALA A 18 2.10 2.12 -3.01
CA ALA A 18 3.06 1.91 -1.94
C ALA A 18 3.12 3.13 -0.97
N LEU A 19 3.12 4.35 -1.51
CA LEU A 19 3.10 5.57 -0.69
C LEU A 19 1.82 5.72 0.12
N ASP A 20 0.66 5.42 -0.48
CA ASP A 20 -0.63 5.48 0.21
C ASP A 20 -0.69 4.45 1.34
N ALA A 21 -0.16 3.23 1.12
CA ALA A 21 -0.05 2.21 2.14
C ALA A 21 0.87 2.63 3.30
N TYR A 22 2.05 3.19 3.01
CA TYR A 22 2.92 3.74 4.06
C TYR A 22 2.28 4.89 4.83
N GLY A 23 1.63 5.82 4.11
CA GLY A 23 0.91 6.92 4.73
C GLY A 23 -0.18 6.43 5.67
N TRP A 24 -0.96 5.43 5.24
CA TRP A 24 -1.98 4.82 6.07
C TRP A 24 -1.40 4.08 7.29
N ALA A 25 -0.36 3.25 7.10
CA ALA A 25 0.29 2.53 8.18
C ALA A 25 0.91 3.46 9.25
N LEU A 26 1.38 4.64 8.85
CA LEU A 26 1.90 5.67 9.74
C LEU A 26 0.81 6.58 10.34
N GLY A 27 -0.48 6.33 10.06
CA GLY A 27 -1.61 7.13 10.52
C GLY A 27 -1.73 8.51 9.85
N GLN A 28 -1.05 8.73 8.72
CA GLN A 28 -1.13 9.97 7.94
C GLN A 28 -2.37 10.02 7.03
N ALA A 29 -2.98 8.87 6.76
CA ALA A 29 -4.26 8.75 6.07
C ALA A 29 -5.29 8.07 6.99
N VAL A 30 -6.54 8.55 6.95
CA VAL A 30 -7.63 7.99 7.78
C VAL A 30 -8.29 6.78 7.12
N ARG A 31 -8.17 6.67 5.78
CA ARG A 31 -8.81 5.62 4.99
C ARG A 31 -7.78 4.67 4.40
N ALA A 32 -8.13 3.40 4.39
CA ALA A 32 -7.35 2.35 3.76
C ALA A 32 -7.39 2.49 2.22
N PRO A 33 -6.27 2.27 1.51
CA PRO A 33 -6.10 2.62 0.10
C PRO A 33 -6.89 1.75 -0.90
N VAL A 34 -7.17 0.50 -0.58
CA VAL A 34 -7.95 -0.46 -1.38
C VAL A 34 -9.40 -0.49 -0.92
N THR A 35 -9.66 -0.70 0.37
CA THR A 35 -11.03 -0.89 0.87
C THR A 35 -11.76 0.41 1.22
N GLY A 36 -11.03 1.52 1.38
CA GLY A 36 -11.58 2.78 1.86
C GLY A 36 -12.01 2.76 3.33
N ALA A 37 -11.73 1.67 4.06
CA ALA A 37 -12.08 1.48 5.45
C ALA A 37 -11.47 2.58 6.32
N ALA A 38 -12.27 3.18 7.19
CA ALA A 38 -11.79 4.23 8.08
C ALA A 38 -11.19 3.63 9.36
N VAL A 39 -10.06 4.19 9.81
CA VAL A 39 -9.52 3.88 11.14
C VAL A 39 -10.44 4.49 12.20
N ALA A 40 -11.08 3.64 13.01
CA ALA A 40 -11.90 4.08 14.14
C ALA A 40 -11.03 4.15 15.41
N GLY A 41 -10.63 5.34 15.84
CA GLY A 41 -9.84 5.52 17.07
C GLY A 41 -9.21 6.92 17.19
N LEU A 42 -8.75 7.27 18.39
CA LEU A 42 -8.15 8.58 18.71
C LEU A 42 -6.75 8.77 18.09
N GLU A 43 -6.05 7.68 17.78
CA GLU A 43 -4.64 7.71 17.36
C GLU A 43 -4.46 7.73 15.84
N GLY A 44 -5.52 7.45 15.06
CA GLY A 44 -5.46 7.47 13.59
C GLY A 44 -4.59 6.39 12.93
N VAL A 45 -3.85 5.60 13.72
CA VAL A 45 -2.99 4.50 13.24
C VAL A 45 -3.79 3.20 13.12
N PRO A 46 -3.70 2.47 12.00
CA PRO A 46 -4.37 1.20 11.84
C PRO A 46 -3.75 0.11 12.74
N SER A 47 -4.59 -0.75 13.31
CA SER A 47 -4.13 -1.93 14.04
C SER A 47 -3.52 -2.96 13.08
N SER A 48 -2.70 -3.87 13.60
CA SER A 48 -2.14 -4.98 12.81
C SER A 48 -3.22 -5.78 12.08
N TYR A 49 -4.37 -6.01 12.71
CA TYR A 49 -5.52 -6.66 12.10
C TYR A 49 -6.03 -5.92 10.85
N MET A 50 -6.12 -4.59 10.90
CA MET A 50 -6.57 -3.81 9.75
C MET A 50 -5.52 -3.79 8.64
N LEU A 51 -4.23 -3.71 8.98
CA LEU A 51 -3.15 -3.80 8.01
C LEU A 51 -3.18 -5.13 7.25
N THR A 52 -3.37 -6.25 7.96
CA THR A 52 -3.49 -7.57 7.32
C THR A 52 -4.78 -7.72 6.52
N ALA A 53 -5.90 -7.16 6.99
CA ALA A 53 -7.16 -7.20 6.24
C ALA A 53 -7.05 -6.40 4.92
N GLU A 54 -6.33 -5.29 4.92
CA GLU A 54 -6.09 -4.49 3.72
C GLU A 54 -5.12 -5.19 2.75
N LEU A 55 -4.10 -5.86 3.27
CA LEU A 55 -3.22 -6.73 2.48
C LEU A 55 -4.04 -7.82 1.77
N ASP A 56 -4.92 -8.51 2.49
CA ASP A 56 -5.80 -9.55 1.93
C ASP A 56 -6.76 -8.97 0.87
N ALA A 57 -7.29 -7.77 1.11
CA ALA A 57 -8.14 -7.08 0.13
C ALA A 57 -7.38 -6.75 -1.16
N ALA A 58 -6.11 -6.35 -1.06
CA ALA A 58 -5.26 -6.12 -2.23
C ALA A 58 -5.03 -7.42 -3.03
N VAL A 59 -4.86 -8.57 -2.35
CA VAL A 59 -4.79 -9.89 -3.03
C VAL A 59 -6.08 -10.19 -3.78
N VAL A 60 -7.24 -9.96 -3.18
CA VAL A 60 -8.55 -10.16 -3.83
C VAL A 60 -8.66 -9.28 -5.08
N GLN A 61 -8.30 -8.00 -4.98
CA GLN A 61 -8.36 -7.07 -6.12
C GLN A 61 -7.41 -7.47 -7.25
N LEU A 62 -6.19 -7.91 -6.94
CA LEU A 62 -5.22 -8.40 -7.94
C LEU A 62 -5.67 -9.70 -8.62
N GLY A 63 -6.53 -10.48 -7.98
CA GLY A 63 -7.13 -11.68 -8.54
C GLY A 63 -8.30 -11.42 -9.49
N ASP A 64 -8.82 -10.19 -9.57
CA ASP A 64 -9.92 -9.84 -10.46
C ASP A 64 -9.43 -9.62 -11.91
N PRO A 65 -9.81 -10.48 -12.87
CA PRO A 65 -9.37 -10.35 -14.26
C PRO A 65 -10.00 -9.16 -14.99
N THR A 66 -11.00 -8.51 -14.40
CA THR A 66 -11.67 -7.34 -14.95
C THR A 66 -11.09 -6.02 -14.45
N GLU A 67 -10.12 -6.09 -13.52
CA GLU A 67 -9.51 -4.91 -12.92
C GLU A 67 -8.70 -4.10 -13.93
N GLU A 68 -8.79 -2.77 -13.83
CA GLU A 68 -8.06 -1.87 -14.70
C GLU A 68 -6.55 -1.92 -14.39
N ALA A 69 -5.71 -1.89 -15.42
CA ALA A 69 -4.25 -2.04 -15.26
C ALA A 69 -3.65 -1.03 -14.27
N GLU A 70 -4.12 0.22 -14.26
CA GLU A 70 -3.66 1.24 -13.32
C GLU A 70 -4.06 0.92 -11.88
N ARG A 71 -5.29 0.44 -11.67
CA ARG A 71 -5.81 0.07 -10.34
C ARG A 71 -5.14 -1.20 -9.82
N ALA A 72 -4.92 -2.19 -10.69
CA ALA A 72 -4.14 -3.37 -10.36
C ALA A 72 -2.69 -3.01 -9.99
N ALA A 73 -2.05 -2.08 -10.71
CA ALA A 73 -0.71 -1.61 -10.38
C ALA A 73 -0.68 -0.88 -9.02
N HIS A 74 -1.68 -0.03 -8.73
CA HIS A 74 -1.84 0.61 -7.42
C HIS A 74 -2.03 -0.41 -6.30
N ALA A 75 -2.97 -1.36 -6.46
CA ALA A 75 -3.21 -2.44 -5.49
C ALA A 75 -1.96 -3.30 -5.26
N ARG A 76 -1.14 -3.52 -6.30
CA ARG A 76 0.14 -4.22 -6.18
C ARG A 76 1.13 -3.45 -5.30
N GLY A 77 1.22 -2.13 -5.47
CA GLY A 77 2.04 -1.27 -4.62
C GLY A 77 1.60 -1.29 -3.16
N VAL A 78 0.28 -1.23 -2.93
CA VAL A 78 -0.30 -1.37 -1.58
C VAL A 78 0.09 -2.71 -0.96
N HIS A 79 -0.13 -3.80 -1.69
CA HIS A 79 0.17 -5.15 -1.25
C HIS A 79 1.64 -5.29 -0.83
N ASP A 80 2.57 -4.92 -1.71
CA ASP A 80 4.00 -5.14 -1.46
C ASP A 80 4.50 -4.28 -0.28
N ALA A 81 4.01 -3.05 -0.14
CA ALA A 81 4.35 -2.20 1.00
C ALA A 81 3.79 -2.74 2.32
N LEU A 82 2.53 -3.19 2.35
CA LEU A 82 1.92 -3.77 3.54
C LEU A 82 2.52 -5.13 3.90
N ALA A 83 2.92 -5.94 2.93
CA ALA A 83 3.62 -7.20 3.17
C ALA A 83 4.93 -6.95 3.92
N TRP A 84 5.68 -5.91 3.51
CA TRP A 84 6.91 -5.50 4.19
C TRP A 84 6.64 -4.92 5.59
N VAL A 85 5.66 -4.01 5.74
CA VAL A 85 5.28 -3.42 7.04
C VAL A 85 4.84 -4.50 8.04
N CYS A 86 4.12 -5.51 7.57
CA CYS A 86 3.67 -6.64 8.39
C CYS A 86 4.78 -7.69 8.62
N GLY A 87 5.97 -7.52 8.05
CA GLY A 87 7.10 -8.43 8.22
C GLY A 87 6.97 -9.77 7.48
N LEU A 88 6.17 -9.83 6.42
CA LEU A 88 5.98 -11.02 5.59
C LEU A 88 7.06 -11.17 4.51
N VAL A 89 7.75 -10.08 4.19
CA VAL A 89 8.89 -10.03 3.26
C VAL A 89 9.98 -9.12 3.83
N ASP A 90 11.24 -9.43 3.53
CA ASP A 90 12.40 -8.69 4.03
C ASP A 90 12.72 -7.44 3.18
N ASP A 91 12.49 -7.54 1.88
CA ASP A 91 12.80 -6.48 0.92
C ASP A 91 11.66 -5.47 0.82
N ARG A 92 12.03 -4.19 0.89
CA ARG A 92 11.09 -3.07 0.66
C ARG A 92 10.88 -2.86 -0.85
N PRO A 93 9.64 -2.56 -1.28
CA PRO A 93 9.32 -2.23 -2.67
C PRO A 93 9.89 -0.87 -3.14
#